data_AF-J9EIV8-F1
#
_entry.id   AF-J9EIV8-F1
#
_cell.length_a   1.000
_cell.length_b   1.000
_cell.length_c   1.000
_cell.angle_alpha   90.00
_cell.angle_beta   90.00
_cell.angle_gamma   90.00
#
_symmetry.space_group_name_H-M   'P 1'
#
loop_
_entity.id
_entity.type
_entity.pdbx_description
1 polymer ?
#
loop_
_entity_poly.entity_id
_entity_poly.type
_entity_poly.pdbx_seq_one_letter_code
_entity_poly.pdbx_strand_id
1 'polypeptide(L)'
;MAVKRWPKALLTMVAYRSFVPFFVLLKQDGITGAQMWAAWAIQHVCISDRQNNYIKLLLSQGGREEFLRLVNSRFAHPDAVQLAHSVLSLIKHFTYDQSKLKN
;
A
#
# COMPACT_ATOMS: atom_id res chain seq x y z
N MET A 1 -19.75 -8.36 -0.12
CA MET A 1 -18.28 -8.47 -0.31
C MET A 1 -17.61 -8.74 1.04
N ALA A 2 -17.08 -9.95 1.24
CA ALA A 2 -16.53 -10.42 2.51
C ALA A 2 -15.30 -9.63 3.02
N VAL A 3 -14.55 -9.00 2.11
CA VAL A 3 -13.35 -8.20 2.42
C VAL A 3 -13.65 -7.02 3.34
N LYS A 4 -14.85 -6.42 3.26
CA LYS A 4 -15.26 -5.30 4.12
C LYS A 4 -15.49 -5.70 5.59
N ARG A 5 -15.45 -6.99 5.92
CA ARG A 5 -15.77 -7.53 7.27
C ARG A 5 -14.56 -8.13 8.00
N TRP A 6 -13.33 -7.92 7.51
CA TRP A 6 -12.16 -8.49 8.19
C TRP A 6 -11.91 -7.80 9.54
N PRO A 7 -11.78 -8.53 10.66
CA PRO A 7 -11.46 -7.95 11.96
C PRO A 7 -10.07 -7.27 11.96
N LYS A 8 -9.92 -6.18 12.71
CA LYS A 8 -8.59 -5.60 12.98
C LYS A 8 -7.74 -6.63 13.73
N ALA A 9 -6.57 -6.98 13.20
CA ALA A 9 -5.71 -8.00 13.80
C ALA A 9 -5.21 -7.59 15.20
N LEU A 10 -5.35 -8.50 16.17
CA LEU A 10 -5.00 -8.33 17.59
C LEU A 10 -3.54 -8.66 17.94
N LEU A 11 -2.77 -9.22 17.00
CA LEU A 11 -1.39 -9.67 17.21
C LEU A 11 -0.40 -8.87 16.37
N THR A 12 0.79 -8.69 16.93
CA THR A 12 1.95 -8.04 16.32
C THR A 12 2.13 -8.55 14.90
N MET A 13 1.89 -7.67 13.94
CA MET A 13 2.00 -7.94 12.52
C MET A 13 3.37 -8.58 12.23
N VAL A 14 3.39 -9.64 11.40
CA VAL A 14 4.65 -10.17 10.86
C VAL A 14 5.43 -8.99 10.30
N ALA A 15 6.65 -8.77 10.82
CA ALA A 15 7.45 -7.63 10.41
C ALA A 15 7.86 -7.81 8.94
N TYR A 16 7.20 -7.07 8.04
CA TYR A 16 7.52 -7.16 6.61
C TYR A 16 8.90 -6.58 6.37
N ARG A 17 9.81 -7.41 5.85
CA ARG A 17 11.17 -7.00 5.47
C ARG A 17 11.24 -6.53 4.01
N SER A 18 10.19 -6.77 3.22
CA SER A 18 10.11 -6.36 1.83
C SER A 18 8.67 -6.32 1.33
N PHE A 19 8.37 -5.31 0.50
CA PHE A 19 7.16 -5.21 -0.29
C PHE A 19 7.29 -5.76 -1.71
N VAL A 20 8.50 -6.16 -2.13
CA VAL A 20 8.73 -6.71 -3.48
C VAL A 20 7.78 -7.86 -3.83
N PRO A 21 7.49 -8.84 -2.95
CA PRO A 21 6.51 -9.89 -3.25
C PRO A 21 5.09 -9.35 -3.50
N PHE A 22 4.71 -8.28 -2.79
CA PHE A 22 3.42 -7.62 -2.98
C PHE A 22 3.36 -6.90 -4.33
N PHE A 23 4.45 -6.28 -4.77
CA PHE A 23 4.50 -5.62 -6.08
C PHE A 23 4.29 -6.59 -7.24
N VAL A 24 4.78 -7.83 -7.12
CA VAL A 24 4.50 -8.89 -8.10
C VAL A 24 2.99 -9.13 -8.21
N LEU A 25 2.29 -9.20 -7.07
CA LEU A 25 0.83 -9.37 -7.04
C LEU A 25 0.09 -8.14 -7.59
N LEU A 26 0.58 -6.93 -7.32
CA LEU A 26 -0.02 -5.70 -7.86
C LEU A 26 0.06 -5.63 -9.39
N LYS A 27 0.99 -6.35 -10.03
CA LYS A 27 1.17 -6.40 -11.49
C LYS A 27 0.28 -7.43 -12.18
N GLN A 28 -0.35 -8.33 -11.43
CA GLN A 28 -1.22 -9.37 -12.00
C GLN A 28 -2.65 -8.83 -12.20
N ASP A 29 -2.86 -8.08 -13.28
CA ASP A 29 -4.17 -7.50 -13.61
C ASP A 29 -5.25 -8.57 -13.85
N GLY A 30 -4.86 -9.81 -14.18
CA GLY A 30 -5.79 -10.94 -14.33
C GLY A 30 -6.29 -11.55 -13.01
N ILE A 31 -5.76 -11.12 -11.85
CA ILE A 31 -6.10 -11.69 -10.54
C ILE A 31 -6.50 -10.58 -9.57
N THR A 32 -7.68 -10.00 -9.80
CA THR A 32 -8.25 -8.90 -9.00
C THR A 32 -8.14 -9.13 -7.49
N GLY A 33 -8.46 -10.34 -7.02
CA GLY A 33 -8.39 -10.66 -5.59
C GLY A 33 -6.99 -10.52 -5.00
N ALA A 34 -5.95 -10.93 -5.73
CA ALA A 34 -4.57 -10.82 -5.30
C ALA A 34 -4.07 -9.37 -5.33
N GLN A 35 -4.42 -8.62 -6.37
CA GLN A 35 -4.09 -7.19 -6.49
C GLN A 35 -4.72 -6.37 -5.35
N MET A 36 -6.01 -6.59 -5.07
CA MET A 36 -6.72 -5.93 -3.97
C MET A 36 -6.14 -6.32 -2.61
N TRP A 37 -5.89 -7.61 -2.39
CA TRP A 37 -5.29 -8.08 -1.14
C TRP A 37 -3.92 -7.46 -0.90
N ALA A 38 -3.07 -7.39 -1.93
CA ALA A 38 -1.74 -6.80 -1.81
C ALA A 38 -1.80 -5.29 -1.52
N ALA A 39 -2.64 -4.54 -2.24
CA ALA A 39 -2.82 -3.11 -2.01
C ALA A 39 -3.38 -2.82 -0.60
N TRP A 40 -4.37 -3.59 -0.16
CA TRP A 40 -4.95 -3.49 1.18
C TRP A 40 -3.94 -3.83 2.26
N ALA A 41 -3.14 -4.90 2.09
CA ALA A 41 -2.14 -5.30 3.07
C ALA A 41 -1.07 -4.20 3.27
N ILE A 42 -0.56 -3.62 2.17
CA ILE A 42 0.41 -2.51 2.22
C ILE A 42 -0.21 -1.28 2.90
N GLN A 43 -1.43 -0.90 2.52
CA GLN A 43 -2.14 0.21 3.15
C GLN A 43 -2.29 -0.02 4.65
N HIS A 44 -2.77 -1.19 5.04
CA HIS A 44 -3.06 -1.54 6.43
C HIS A 44 -1.80 -1.47 7.28
N VAL A 45 -0.66 -1.99 6.80
CA VAL A 45 0.58 -1.97 7.58
C VAL A 45 1.15 -0.58 7.72
N CYS A 46 1.02 0.26 6.68
CA CYS A 46 1.48 1.64 6.72
C CYS A 46 0.63 2.49 7.67
N ILE A 47 -0.70 2.31 7.72
CA ILE A 47 -1.60 3.04 8.64
C ILE A 47 -1.37 2.62 10.08
N SER A 48 -1.14 1.33 10.31
CA SER A 48 -0.98 0.77 11.66
C SER A 48 0.39 1.08 12.28
N ASP A 49 1.37 1.51 11.49
CA ASP A 49 2.74 1.76 11.93
C ASP A 49 3.02 3.20 12.34
N ARG A 50 2.97 3.43 13.66
CA ARG A 50 3.21 4.73 14.30
C ARG A 50 4.59 5.31 14.05
N GLN A 51 5.59 4.48 13.71
CA GLN A 51 6.97 4.93 13.50
C GLN A 51 7.29 5.23 12.03
N ASN A 52 6.32 5.03 11.12
CA ASN A 52 6.49 5.23 9.69
C ASN A 52 7.66 4.42 9.10
N ASN A 53 8.00 3.26 9.66
CA ASN A 53 9.03 2.35 9.14
C ASN A 53 8.57 1.70 7.83
N TYR A 54 7.30 1.28 7.75
CA TYR A 54 6.78 0.65 6.53
C TYR A 54 6.62 1.63 5.38
N ILE A 55 6.18 2.87 5.63
CA ILE A 55 6.08 3.85 4.54
C ILE A 55 7.47 4.23 4.00
N LYS A 56 8.50 4.29 4.87
CA LYS A 56 9.90 4.45 4.47
C LYS A 56 10.40 3.26 3.63
N LEU A 57 10.12 2.03 4.08
CA LEU A 57 10.47 0.82 3.34
C LEU A 57 9.75 0.74 1.98
N LEU A 58 8.48 1.13 1.93
CA LEU A 58 7.69 1.18 0.70
C LEU A 58 8.33 2.15 -0.30
N LEU A 59 8.72 3.34 0.16
CA LEU A 59 9.36 4.34 -0.68
C LEU A 59 10.75 3.91 -1.15
N SER A 60 11.56 3.32 -0.27
CA SER A 60 12.91 2.86 -0.65
C SER A 60 12.90 1.74 -1.70
N GLN A 61 11.77 1.04 -1.85
CA GLN A 61 11.60 -0.04 -2.82
C GLN A 61 10.83 0.39 -4.09
N GLY A 62 10.57 1.68 -4.30
CA GLY A 62 9.86 2.16 -5.48
C GLY A 62 8.34 1.96 -5.43
N GLY A 63 7.77 1.83 -4.24
CA GLY A 63 6.33 1.59 -4.08
C GLY A 63 5.47 2.74 -4.62
N ARG A 64 5.97 3.97 -4.65
CA ARG A 64 5.24 5.11 -5.22
C ARG A 64 4.94 4.88 -6.71
N GLU A 65 5.95 4.46 -7.47
CA GLU A 65 5.86 4.19 -8.90
C GLU A 65 4.91 3.02 -9.17
N GLU A 66 4.96 1.98 -8.34
CA GLU A 66 4.05 0.84 -8.45
C GLU A 66 2.58 1.22 -8.23
N PHE A 67 2.29 2.07 -7.25
CA PHE A 67 0.92 2.53 -7.01
C PHE A 67 0.45 3.55 -8.05
N LEU A 68 1.34 4.41 -8.59
CA LEU A 68 1.01 5.27 -9.73
C LEU A 68 0.70 4.45 -10.98
N ARG A 69 1.48 3.40 -11.25
CA ARG A 69 1.19 2.45 -12.35
C ARG A 69 -0.19 1.82 -12.17
N LEU A 70 -0.51 1.38 -10.96
CA LEU A 70 -1.80 0.74 -10.65
C LEU A 70 -2.99 1.69 -10.88
N VAL A 71 -2.90 2.93 -10.40
CA VAL A 71 -3.95 3.95 -10.63
C VAL A 71 -4.16 4.25 -12.12
N ASN A 72 -3.09 4.22 -12.91
CA ASN A 72 -3.16 4.50 -14.34
C ASN A 72 -3.50 3.26 -15.20
N SER A 73 -3.66 2.07 -14.60
CA SER A 73 -3.99 0.86 -15.34
C SER A 73 -5.45 0.88 -15.80
N ARG A 74 -5.65 0.62 -17.10
CA ARG A 74 -7.00 0.46 -17.69
C ARG A 74 -7.63 -0.89 -17.35
N PHE A 75 -6.83 -1.82 -16.83
CA PHE A 75 -7.25 -3.20 -16.54
C PHE A 75 -7.41 -3.46 -15.04
N ALA A 76 -6.84 -2.60 -14.20
CA ALA A 76 -6.98 -2.74 -12.75
C ALA A 76 -8.43 -2.55 -12.31
N HIS A 77 -8.84 -3.35 -11.33
CA HIS A 77 -10.18 -3.27 -10.79
C HIS A 77 -10.39 -1.93 -10.04
N PRO A 78 -11.58 -1.29 -10.13
CA PRO A 78 -11.83 0.00 -9.48
C PRO A 78 -11.54 0.03 -7.98
N ASP A 79 -11.87 -1.04 -7.24
CA ASP A 79 -11.56 -1.12 -5.80
C ASP A 79 -10.04 -1.17 -5.52
N ALA A 80 -9.26 -1.82 -6.40
CA ALA A 80 -7.79 -1.83 -6.28
C ALA A 80 -7.20 -0.45 -6.56
N VAL A 81 -7.75 0.27 -7.55
CA VAL A 81 -7.41 1.66 -7.85
C VAL A 81 -7.75 2.58 -6.68
N GLN A 82 -8.90 2.38 -6.02
CA GLN A 82 -9.27 3.15 -4.84
C GLN A 82 -8.29 2.93 -3.67
N LEU A 83 -7.90 1.68 -3.42
CA LEU A 83 -6.87 1.37 -2.41
C LEU A 83 -5.53 2.02 -2.77
N ALA A 84 -5.14 1.98 -4.05
CA ALA A 84 -3.92 2.60 -4.55
C ALA A 84 -3.90 4.12 -4.30
N HIS A 85 -5.01 4.82 -4.58
CA HIS A 85 -5.13 6.24 -4.26
C HIS A 85 -4.96 6.53 -2.77
N SER A 86 -5.48 5.67 -1.91
CA SER A 86 -5.32 5.83 -0.47
C SER A 86 -3.85 5.64 -0.04
N VAL A 87 -3.14 4.66 -0.59
CA VAL A 87 -1.69 4.50 -0.31
C VAL A 87 -0.89 5.69 -0.81
N LEU A 88 -1.17 6.21 -2.01
CA LEU A 88 -0.53 7.42 -2.53
C LEU A 88 -0.80 8.65 -1.65
N SER A 89 -1.99 8.75 -1.07
CA SER A 89 -2.31 9.79 -0.09
C SER A 89 -1.44 9.67 1.17
N LEU A 90 -1.26 8.46 1.70
CA LEU A 90 -0.36 8.22 2.85
C LEU A 90 1.08 8.62 2.53
N ILE A 91 1.58 8.24 1.35
CA ILE A 91 2.90 8.66 0.86
C ILE A 91 3.01 10.18 0.84
N LYS A 92 2.01 10.88 0.27
CA LYS A 92 2.01 12.34 0.18
C LYS A 92 2.08 12.99 1.56
N HIS A 93 1.24 12.57 2.50
CA HIS A 93 1.25 13.09 3.88
C HIS A 93 2.61 12.88 4.55
N PHE A 94 3.15 11.66 4.47
CA PHE A 94 4.48 11.36 5.01
C PHE A 94 5.57 12.26 4.41
N THR A 95 5.61 12.43 3.08
CA THR A 95 6.62 13.28 2.43
C THR A 95 6.51 14.75 2.81
N TYR A 96 5.28 15.25 2.99
CA TYR A 96 5.04 16.62 3.44
C TYR A 96 5.53 16.84 4.87
N ASP A 97 5.23 15.93 5.79
CA ASP A 97 5.68 16.03 7.19
C ASP A 97 7.22 15.99 7.28
N GLN A 98 7.87 15.14 6.48
CA GLN A 98 9.34 15.11 6.40
C GLN A 98 9.95 16.39 5.84
N SER A 99 9.26 17.10 4.94
CA SER A 99 9.75 18.38 4.42
C SER A 99 9.70 19.51 5.45
N LYS A 100 8.70 19.51 6.35
CA LYS A 100 8.62 20.47 7.47
C LYS A 100 9.71 20.29 8.51
N LEU A 101 10.10 19.05 8.80
CA LEU A 101 11.14 18.74 9.78
C LEU A 101 12.56 19.14 9.32
N LYS A 102 12.74 19.41 8.02
CA LYS A 102 14.03 19.80 7.43
C LYS A 102 14.20 21.31 7.25
N ASN A 103 13.14 22.09 7.51
CA ASN A 103 13.11 23.55 7.47
C ASN A 103 13.05 24.11 8.89
#